data_AF-A0A3D0YMQ9-F1
#
_entry.id   AF-A0A3D0YMQ9-F1
#
_cell.length_a   1.000
_cell.length_b   1.000
_cell.length_c   1.000
_cell.angle_alpha   90.00
_cell.angle_beta   90.00
_cell.angle_gamma   90.00
#
_symmetry.space_group_name_H-M   'P 1'
#
loop_
_entity.id
_entity.type
_entity.pdbx_description
1 polymer ?
#
loop_
_entity_poly.entity_id
_entity_poly.type
_entity_poly.pdbx_seq_one_letter_code
_entity_poly.pdbx_strand_id
1 'polypeptide(L)'
;MKSRTILMRHYLITVGIFVLSGTQLKAQDVTKAEPKKPEAKVSVVALGPKPTRKYRHVEGGEAPVMLLAKPGETPPPRLYYKGKPDGDKKTRWLTFNVPFNNPSVLRPIPPDKPLVLFRKIGAGDDAEYQRYVTIPAGAVNSRRIFFLTPSVTGPTPWDKPPKVRTISLDQKSLIGKQFVLKNLSRFTVLHAFGDNVVSVAPTKIISYKSVKTGELYRLAAQYGTRKKIIYNTAVRLDGNGHVQLYVLYDTNPKTNSSRSVGVFRTMIPVREKIQPPPVANP
;
A
#
# COMPACT_ATOMS: atom_id res chain seq x y z
N MET A 1 55.60 66.13 38.14
CA MET A 1 55.68 67.57 37.80
C MET A 1 54.59 67.90 36.79
N LYS A 2 53.79 68.94 37.09
CA LYS A 2 53.08 69.90 36.19
C LYS A 2 52.52 69.35 34.86
N SER A 3 51.29 69.62 34.39
CA SER A 3 50.22 70.54 34.78
C SER A 3 49.02 70.26 33.86
N ARG A 4 47.84 70.72 34.32
CA ARG A 4 46.50 70.89 33.69
C ARG A 4 46.55 71.33 32.22
N THR A 5 45.55 71.17 31.35
CA THR A 5 44.20 71.83 31.37
C THR A 5 43.46 71.43 30.06
N ILE A 6 42.26 70.82 30.11
CA ILE A 6 40.92 71.34 29.72
C ILE A 6 40.90 72.29 28.49
N LEU A 7 40.15 71.96 27.42
CA LEU A 7 38.88 72.63 27.02
C LEU A 7 38.40 72.20 25.60
N MET A 8 37.32 71.42 25.56
CA MET A 8 36.06 71.64 24.82
C MET A 8 36.05 72.28 23.40
N ARG A 9 35.46 71.51 22.47
CA ARG A 9 34.18 71.78 21.73
C ARG A 9 34.22 72.24 20.26
N HIS A 10 33.45 71.47 19.47
CA HIS A 10 32.79 71.73 18.16
C HIS A 10 33.65 71.53 16.90
N TYR A 11 33.15 71.01 15.78
CA TYR A 11 32.06 70.09 15.38
C TYR A 11 32.28 69.95 13.85
N LEU A 12 31.65 68.94 13.25
CA LEU A 12 31.33 68.82 11.82
C LEU A 12 32.33 68.09 10.88
N ILE A 13 31.84 66.91 10.46
CA ILE A 13 31.50 66.58 9.07
C ILE A 13 32.46 65.66 8.27
N THR A 14 32.11 64.37 8.32
CA THR A 14 31.57 63.56 7.19
C THR A 14 32.54 62.75 6.31
N VAL A 15 32.06 61.51 6.09
CA VAL A 15 32.38 60.50 5.06
C VAL A 15 33.73 59.80 5.25
N GLY A 16 33.84 58.48 5.35
CA GLY A 16 32.92 57.39 5.08
C GLY A 16 33.76 56.24 4.52
N ILE A 17 33.55 55.02 5.04
CA ILE A 17 33.70 53.68 4.44
C ILE A 17 33.64 52.74 5.65
N PHE A 18 32.45 52.21 5.92
CA PHE A 18 32.30 51.01 6.73
C PHE A 18 31.77 49.92 5.81
N VAL A 19 32.63 48.93 5.58
CA VAL A 19 32.35 47.72 4.84
C VAL A 19 31.32 46.93 5.65
N LEU A 20 30.04 46.98 5.25
CA LEU A 20 29.07 45.99 5.68
C LEU A 20 29.12 44.82 4.70
N SER A 21 29.67 43.71 5.18
CA SER A 21 29.54 42.39 4.59
C SER A 21 28.06 42.03 4.43
N GLY A 22 27.53 42.25 3.23
CA GLY A 22 26.20 41.76 2.85
C GLY A 22 26.23 40.24 2.71
N THR A 23 25.90 39.52 3.76
CA THR A 23 25.37 38.18 3.63
C THR A 23 24.04 38.29 2.88
N GLN A 24 24.07 38.04 1.58
CA GLN A 24 22.86 37.77 0.81
C GLN A 24 22.24 36.49 1.38
N LEU A 25 21.31 36.66 2.32
CA LEU A 25 20.22 35.72 2.51
C LEU A 25 19.52 35.61 1.16
N LYS A 26 19.88 34.57 0.40
CA LYS A 26 19.01 34.11 -0.68
C LYS A 26 17.68 33.82 -0.02
N ALA A 27 16.72 34.72 -0.24
CA ALA A 27 15.31 34.42 -0.10
C ALA A 27 15.10 33.14 -0.92
N GLN A 28 14.95 32.04 -0.20
CA GLN A 28 14.55 30.78 -0.78
C GLN A 28 13.16 31.07 -1.32
N ASP A 29 13.06 31.29 -2.63
CA ASP A 29 11.80 31.27 -3.35
C ASP A 29 11.14 29.94 -2.96
N VAL A 30 10.24 30.01 -1.98
CA VAL A 30 9.25 28.98 -1.75
C VAL A 30 8.34 29.10 -2.96
N THR A 31 8.79 28.52 -4.08
CA THR A 31 7.93 28.16 -5.19
C THR A 31 6.72 27.55 -4.54
N LYS A 32 5.62 28.30 -4.58
CA LYS A 32 4.31 27.93 -4.08
C LYS A 32 4.02 26.61 -4.78
N ALA A 33 4.32 25.50 -4.11
CA ALA A 33 4.07 24.18 -4.66
C ALA A 33 2.59 24.18 -4.97
N GLU A 34 2.27 24.15 -6.26
CA GLU A 34 0.90 24.12 -6.75
C GLU A 34 0.16 23.06 -5.91
N PRO A 35 -0.98 23.39 -5.29
CA PRO A 35 -1.62 22.50 -4.34
C PRO A 35 -1.80 21.15 -5.00
N LYS A 36 -1.07 20.15 -4.50
CA LYS A 36 -0.97 18.83 -5.12
C LYS A 36 -2.39 18.36 -5.39
N LYS A 37 -2.74 18.22 -6.67
CA LYS A 37 -4.10 17.90 -7.11
C LYS A 37 -4.60 16.72 -6.28
N PRO A 38 -5.80 16.78 -5.68
CA PRO A 38 -6.14 15.80 -4.66
C PRO A 38 -6.32 14.41 -5.30
N GLU A 39 -5.40 13.50 -4.98
CA GLU A 39 -5.27 12.19 -5.62
C GLU A 39 -6.06 11.11 -4.86
N ALA A 40 -6.63 10.16 -5.60
CA ALA A 40 -7.04 8.90 -5.00
C ALA A 40 -5.78 8.03 -4.81
N LYS A 41 -5.70 7.26 -3.73
CA LYS A 41 -4.59 6.33 -3.48
C LYS A 41 -5.06 4.89 -3.60
N VAL A 42 -4.36 4.10 -4.40
CA VAL A 42 -4.69 2.69 -4.61
C VAL A 42 -3.48 1.78 -4.38
N SER A 43 -3.77 0.62 -3.81
CA SER A 43 -2.83 -0.48 -3.70
C SER A 43 -3.43 -1.67 -4.45
N VAL A 44 -2.64 -2.34 -5.28
CA VAL A 44 -3.09 -3.53 -6.03
C VAL A 44 -2.25 -4.70 -5.56
N VAL A 45 -2.89 -5.76 -5.09
CA VAL A 45 -2.25 -6.97 -4.55
C VAL A 45 -2.87 -8.18 -5.22
N ALA A 46 -2.04 -9.10 -5.70
CA ALA A 46 -2.53 -10.38 -6.18
C ALA A 46 -2.62 -11.38 -5.02
N LEU A 47 -3.78 -12.02 -4.87
CA LEU A 47 -4.05 -13.05 -3.88
C LEU A 47 -4.38 -14.37 -4.57
N GLY A 48 -3.73 -15.44 -4.17
CA GLY A 48 -3.98 -16.75 -4.77
C GLY A 48 -3.02 -17.84 -4.29
N PRO A 49 -3.18 -19.06 -4.82
CA PRO A 49 -2.36 -20.20 -4.43
C PRO A 49 -0.92 -20.01 -4.90
N LYS A 50 0.05 -20.08 -3.98
CA LYS A 50 1.46 -20.21 -4.35
C LYS A 50 1.68 -21.58 -5.02
N PRO A 51 2.25 -21.64 -6.23
CA PRO A 51 2.54 -22.91 -6.88
C PRO A 51 3.50 -23.74 -6.03
N THR A 52 3.33 -25.06 -6.07
CA THR A 52 4.24 -26.00 -5.40
C THR A 52 5.65 -25.83 -5.93
N ARG A 53 6.66 -25.88 -5.05
CA ARG A 53 8.06 -25.88 -5.47
C ARG A 53 8.31 -27.11 -6.34
N LYS A 54 8.86 -26.88 -7.52
CA LYS A 54 9.27 -27.93 -8.45
C LYS A 54 10.79 -28.00 -8.43
N TYR A 55 11.34 -29.20 -8.47
CA TYR A 55 12.78 -29.41 -8.52
C TYR A 55 13.13 -30.24 -9.74
N ARG A 56 14.24 -29.94 -10.38
CA ARG A 56 14.84 -30.80 -11.40
C ARG A 56 15.88 -31.68 -10.71
N HIS A 57 15.78 -32.98 -10.93
CA HIS A 57 16.83 -33.91 -10.56
C HIS A 57 18.06 -33.65 -11.41
N VAL A 58 19.23 -33.65 -10.79
CA VAL A 58 20.51 -33.52 -11.47
C VAL A 58 21.24 -34.83 -11.24
N GLU A 59 21.73 -35.46 -12.31
CA GLU A 59 22.49 -36.71 -12.22
C GLU A 59 23.85 -36.48 -11.52
N GLY A 60 24.44 -37.53 -10.96
CA GLY A 60 25.78 -37.44 -10.35
C GLY A 60 25.83 -37.01 -8.87
N GLY A 61 24.69 -37.03 -8.16
CA GLY A 61 24.65 -36.75 -6.71
C GLY A 61 24.64 -35.26 -6.35
N GLU A 62 24.46 -34.38 -7.33
CA GLU A 62 24.32 -32.94 -7.11
C GLU A 62 23.00 -32.57 -6.43
N ALA A 63 22.97 -31.41 -5.76
CA ALA A 63 21.78 -30.90 -5.11
C ALA A 63 20.68 -30.57 -6.13
N PRO A 64 19.41 -30.90 -5.84
CA PRO A 64 18.31 -30.63 -6.76
C PRO A 64 18.12 -29.13 -7.00
N VAL A 65 17.93 -28.73 -8.27
CA VAL A 65 17.75 -27.33 -8.66
C VAL A 65 16.28 -26.93 -8.59
N MET A 66 15.97 -25.84 -7.89
CA MET A 66 14.61 -25.30 -7.83
C MET A 66 14.21 -24.68 -9.16
N LEU A 67 13.10 -25.16 -9.73
CA LEU A 67 12.54 -24.63 -10.96
C LEU A 67 11.69 -23.39 -10.66
N LEU A 68 11.86 -22.37 -11.51
CA LEU A 68 11.04 -21.17 -11.47
C LEU A 68 9.59 -21.47 -11.89
N ALA A 69 8.67 -20.64 -11.40
CA ALA A 69 7.27 -20.71 -11.81
C ALA A 69 7.14 -20.43 -13.31
N LYS A 70 6.31 -21.21 -14.01
CA LYS A 70 6.03 -20.97 -15.43
C LYS A 70 5.13 -19.73 -15.61
N PRO A 71 5.15 -19.07 -16.78
CA PRO A 71 4.20 -18.01 -17.10
C PRO A 71 2.75 -18.47 -16.81
N GLY A 72 1.96 -17.58 -16.20
CA GLY A 72 0.57 -17.87 -15.83
C GLY A 72 0.37 -18.65 -14.54
N GLU A 73 1.39 -19.34 -13.99
CA GLU A 73 1.30 -20.01 -12.68
C GLU A 73 1.25 -18.99 -11.52
N THR A 74 1.86 -17.83 -11.72
CA THR A 74 1.88 -16.70 -10.79
C THR A 74 1.39 -15.44 -11.50
N PRO A 75 0.87 -14.43 -10.77
CA PRO A 75 0.44 -13.18 -11.37
C PRO A 75 1.64 -12.46 -12.02
N PRO A 76 1.42 -11.64 -13.06
CA PRO A 76 2.45 -10.74 -13.55
C PRO A 76 2.94 -9.83 -12.40
N PRO A 77 4.26 -9.79 -12.10
CA PRO A 77 4.78 -8.99 -10.98
C PRO A 77 4.67 -7.48 -11.24
N ARG A 78 4.52 -7.11 -12.52
CA ARG A 78 4.32 -5.74 -12.98
C ARG A 78 3.21 -5.72 -14.02
N LEU A 79 2.32 -4.77 -13.87
CA LEU A 79 1.39 -4.35 -14.91
C LEU A 79 1.79 -2.97 -15.42
N TYR A 80 1.20 -2.56 -16.53
CA TYR A 80 1.59 -1.34 -17.23
C TYR A 80 0.38 -0.45 -17.47
N TYR A 81 0.58 0.85 -17.52
CA TYR A 81 -0.46 1.81 -17.89
C TYR A 81 0.15 2.95 -18.68
N LYS A 82 -0.65 3.59 -19.53
CA LYS A 82 -0.23 4.82 -20.22
C LYS A 82 -0.39 6.00 -19.28
N GLY A 83 0.69 6.72 -19.04
CA GLY A 83 0.69 7.91 -18.19
C GLY A 83 1.83 8.86 -18.51
N LYS A 84 1.79 10.05 -17.89
CA LYS A 84 2.85 11.05 -17.98
C LYS A 84 3.63 11.04 -16.67
N PRO A 85 4.95 10.79 -16.68
CA PRO A 85 5.82 11.03 -15.54
C PRO A 85 5.79 12.50 -15.12
N ASP A 86 6.12 12.77 -13.86
CA ASP A 86 6.27 14.13 -13.35
C ASP A 86 7.27 14.91 -14.21
N GLY A 87 6.84 16.07 -14.71
CA GLY A 87 7.65 16.94 -15.57
C GLY A 87 7.72 16.55 -17.05
N ASP A 88 7.12 15.42 -17.46
CA ASP A 88 7.14 14.97 -18.86
C ASP A 88 5.82 15.29 -19.58
N LYS A 89 5.91 15.84 -20.80
CA LYS A 89 4.74 16.14 -21.64
C LYS A 89 4.25 14.91 -22.41
N LYS A 90 5.12 13.90 -22.62
CA LYS A 90 4.82 12.71 -23.43
C LYS A 90 4.20 11.60 -22.59
N THR A 91 3.19 10.96 -23.16
CA THR A 91 2.58 9.76 -22.57
C THR A 91 3.45 8.55 -22.90
N ARG A 92 3.84 7.78 -21.88
CA ARG A 92 4.60 6.54 -22.04
C ARG A 92 4.03 5.41 -21.19
N TRP A 93 4.51 4.20 -21.41
CA TRP A 93 4.19 3.07 -20.55
C TRP A 93 4.90 3.22 -19.20
N LEU A 94 4.11 3.24 -18.13
CA LEU A 94 4.57 3.28 -16.75
C LEU A 94 4.26 1.94 -16.07
N THR A 95 5.10 1.57 -15.10
CA THR A 95 4.97 0.30 -14.39
C THR A 95 4.19 0.44 -13.10
N PHE A 96 3.30 -0.53 -12.85
CA PHE A 96 2.57 -0.71 -11.62
C PHE A 96 2.94 -2.05 -10.99
N ASN A 97 3.56 -2.03 -9.81
CA ASN A 97 3.97 -3.24 -9.11
C ASN A 97 2.75 -3.98 -8.55
N VAL A 98 2.69 -5.29 -8.78
CA VAL A 98 1.64 -6.17 -8.28
C VAL A 98 2.27 -7.30 -7.47
N PRO A 99 2.49 -7.08 -6.16
CA PRO A 99 3.03 -8.13 -5.31
C PRO A 99 2.05 -9.29 -5.15
N PHE A 100 2.61 -10.49 -5.05
CA PHE A 100 1.85 -11.73 -4.89
C PHE A 100 1.83 -12.17 -3.42
N ASN A 101 0.65 -12.19 -2.81
CA ASN A 101 0.42 -12.52 -1.40
C ASN A 101 1.25 -11.67 -0.42
N ASN A 102 1.71 -10.49 -0.83
CA ASN A 102 2.56 -9.59 -0.04
C ASN A 102 1.99 -8.15 -0.09
N PRO A 103 2.17 -7.34 0.97
CA PRO A 103 1.69 -5.97 0.99
C PRO A 103 2.22 -5.11 -0.16
N SER A 104 1.43 -4.13 -0.58
CA SER A 104 1.83 -3.13 -1.57
C SER A 104 1.57 -1.73 -1.05
N VAL A 105 2.44 -0.80 -1.44
CA VAL A 105 2.31 0.62 -1.10
C VAL A 105 1.10 1.24 -1.80
N LEU A 106 0.46 2.19 -1.11
CA LEU A 106 -0.61 3.02 -1.69
C LEU A 106 0.01 4.01 -2.69
N ARG A 107 -0.32 3.87 -3.97
CA ARG A 107 0.14 4.76 -5.04
C ARG A 107 -0.93 5.78 -5.40
N PRO A 108 -0.55 7.04 -5.65
CA PRO A 108 -1.48 8.02 -6.15
C PRO A 108 -1.92 7.67 -7.58
N ILE A 109 -3.21 7.89 -7.85
CA ILE A 109 -3.79 7.83 -9.18
C ILE A 109 -4.70 9.05 -9.37
N PRO A 110 -4.86 9.51 -10.62
CA PRO A 110 -5.83 10.57 -10.91
C PRO A 110 -7.22 10.19 -10.41
N PRO A 111 -7.93 11.09 -9.70
CA PRO A 111 -9.33 10.86 -9.36
C PRO A 111 -10.18 10.81 -10.65
N ASP A 112 -11.36 10.21 -10.55
CA ASP A 112 -12.41 10.26 -11.59
C ASP A 112 -12.11 9.55 -12.93
N LYS A 113 -10.91 8.99 -13.11
CA LYS A 113 -10.58 8.15 -14.27
C LYS A 113 -10.28 6.71 -13.87
N PRO A 114 -10.88 5.71 -14.54
CA PRO A 114 -10.49 4.32 -14.38
C PRO A 114 -9.02 4.13 -14.79
N LEU A 115 -8.27 3.38 -13.99
CA LEU A 115 -6.91 2.99 -14.33
C LEU A 115 -6.95 1.65 -15.06
N VAL A 116 -6.64 1.67 -16.36
CA VAL A 116 -6.52 0.45 -17.16
C VAL A 116 -5.08 -0.07 -17.06
N LEU A 117 -4.94 -1.29 -16.57
CA LEU A 117 -3.67 -1.98 -16.39
C LEU A 117 -3.53 -3.09 -17.44
N PHE A 118 -2.36 -3.14 -18.06
CA PHE A 118 -1.99 -4.01 -19.15
C PHE A 118 -0.91 -5.00 -18.70
N ARG A 119 -0.93 -6.21 -19.26
CA ARG A 119 0.19 -7.15 -19.17
C ARG A 119 1.07 -7.00 -20.41
N LYS A 120 2.37 -7.14 -20.23
CA LYS A 120 3.35 -7.22 -21.34
C LYS A 120 3.37 -8.65 -21.87
N ILE A 121 3.29 -8.81 -23.18
CA ILE A 121 3.36 -10.08 -23.91
C ILE A 121 4.58 -9.99 -24.83
N GLY A 122 5.43 -11.01 -24.80
CA GLY A 122 6.72 -10.99 -25.51
C GLY A 122 7.83 -10.27 -24.75
N ALA A 123 9.01 -10.23 -25.35
CA ALA A 123 10.23 -9.63 -24.81
C ALA A 123 10.75 -8.52 -25.75
N GLY A 124 11.61 -7.64 -25.24
CA GLY A 124 12.20 -6.56 -26.02
C GLY A 124 11.27 -5.37 -26.29
N ASP A 125 11.61 -4.62 -27.34
CA ASP A 125 10.96 -3.39 -27.78
C ASP A 125 9.68 -3.66 -28.59
N ASP A 126 9.58 -4.81 -29.25
CA ASP A 126 8.40 -5.25 -30.02
C ASP A 126 7.30 -5.88 -29.15
N ALA A 127 7.43 -5.77 -27.84
CA ALA A 127 6.51 -6.40 -26.93
C ALA A 127 5.12 -5.74 -26.95
N GLU A 128 4.10 -6.59 -27.06
CA GLU A 128 2.72 -6.16 -27.08
C GLU A 128 2.17 -5.94 -25.66
N TYR A 129 1.19 -5.04 -25.55
CA TYR A 129 0.53 -4.74 -24.28
C TYR A 129 -0.95 -5.09 -24.37
N GLN A 130 -1.34 -6.17 -23.71
CA GLN A 130 -2.73 -6.60 -23.67
C GLN A 130 -3.42 -6.10 -22.42
N ARG A 131 -4.62 -5.53 -22.58
CA ARG A 131 -5.47 -5.12 -21.45
C ARG A 131 -5.70 -6.30 -20.52
N TYR A 132 -5.43 -6.12 -19.24
CA TYR A 132 -5.46 -7.20 -18.26
C TYR A 132 -6.48 -6.97 -17.15
N VAL A 133 -6.52 -5.76 -16.57
CA VAL A 133 -7.48 -5.41 -15.52
C VAL A 133 -7.82 -3.93 -15.56
N THR A 134 -8.99 -3.56 -15.06
CA THR A 134 -9.40 -2.17 -14.93
C THR A 134 -9.76 -1.88 -13.48
N ILE A 135 -9.11 -0.89 -12.91
CA ILE A 135 -9.36 -0.40 -11.57
C ILE A 135 -10.34 0.76 -11.69
N PRO A 136 -11.55 0.68 -11.08
CA PRO A 136 -12.53 1.75 -11.16
C PRO A 136 -11.99 3.08 -10.65
N ALA A 137 -12.49 4.18 -11.22
CA ALA A 137 -12.25 5.52 -10.72
C ALA A 137 -12.54 5.60 -9.21
N GLY A 138 -11.76 6.43 -8.52
CA GLY A 138 -11.93 6.67 -7.09
C GLY A 138 -12.39 8.09 -6.86
N ALA A 139 -13.16 8.29 -5.80
CA ALA A 139 -13.43 9.61 -5.29
C ALA A 139 -12.11 10.28 -4.87
N VAL A 140 -12.10 11.61 -4.93
CA VAL A 140 -11.03 12.45 -4.45
C VAL A 140 -10.64 12.06 -3.01
N ASN A 141 -9.32 11.93 -2.74
CA ASN A 141 -8.76 11.53 -1.45
C ASN A 141 -9.18 10.13 -0.94
N SER A 142 -9.77 9.28 -1.78
CA SER A 142 -10.11 7.90 -1.40
C SER A 142 -8.87 7.01 -1.35
N ARG A 143 -8.85 6.08 -0.39
CA ARG A 143 -7.81 5.07 -0.21
C ARG A 143 -8.44 3.70 -0.36
N ARG A 144 -7.97 2.93 -1.33
CA ARG A 144 -8.55 1.62 -1.67
C ARG A 144 -7.47 0.58 -1.89
N ILE A 145 -7.73 -0.64 -1.44
CA ILE A 145 -6.90 -1.80 -1.79
C ILE A 145 -7.72 -2.68 -2.73
N PHE A 146 -7.14 -3.01 -3.87
CA PHE A 146 -7.67 -3.92 -4.86
C PHE A 146 -6.96 -5.26 -4.77
N PHE A 147 -7.72 -6.31 -4.55
CA PHE A 147 -7.25 -7.68 -4.54
C PHE A 147 -7.59 -8.32 -5.88
N LEU A 148 -6.56 -8.75 -6.59
CA LEU A 148 -6.68 -9.54 -7.81
C LEU A 148 -6.65 -11.00 -7.42
N THR A 149 -7.68 -11.76 -7.77
CA THR A 149 -7.74 -13.21 -7.56
C THR A 149 -7.95 -13.93 -8.88
N PRO A 150 -7.41 -15.14 -9.09
CA PRO A 150 -7.65 -15.86 -10.32
C PRO A 150 -9.14 -16.02 -10.65
N SER A 151 -9.48 -15.85 -11.92
CA SER A 151 -10.85 -16.05 -12.41
C SER A 151 -11.16 -17.52 -12.68
N VAL A 152 -10.14 -18.29 -13.06
CA VAL A 152 -10.20 -19.71 -13.41
C VAL A 152 -9.26 -20.54 -12.53
N THR A 153 -9.54 -21.85 -12.46
CA THR A 153 -8.64 -22.84 -11.85
C THR A 153 -7.81 -23.52 -12.94
N GLY A 154 -6.63 -24.03 -12.60
CA GLY A 154 -5.77 -24.75 -13.53
C GLY A 154 -4.30 -24.54 -13.23
N PRO A 155 -3.40 -25.04 -14.11
CA PRO A 155 -1.96 -24.86 -13.95
C PRO A 155 -1.54 -23.39 -14.16
N THR A 156 -2.21 -22.65 -15.06
CA THR A 156 -1.86 -21.26 -15.38
C THR A 156 -3.04 -20.28 -15.12
N PRO A 157 -3.49 -20.17 -13.86
CA PRO A 157 -4.74 -19.47 -13.54
C PRO A 157 -4.67 -17.95 -13.73
N TRP A 158 -3.47 -17.38 -13.95
CA TRP A 158 -3.24 -15.95 -14.20
C TRP A 158 -3.16 -15.58 -15.69
N ASP A 159 -3.28 -16.54 -16.60
CA ASP A 159 -3.34 -16.25 -18.05
C ASP A 159 -4.63 -15.53 -18.45
N LYS A 160 -5.69 -15.68 -17.66
CA LYS A 160 -6.95 -14.98 -17.83
C LYS A 160 -7.00 -13.71 -16.96
N PRO A 161 -7.74 -12.68 -17.39
CA PRO A 161 -8.01 -11.52 -16.56
C PRO A 161 -8.50 -11.91 -15.16
N PRO A 162 -7.94 -11.33 -14.09
CA PRO A 162 -8.29 -11.70 -12.72
C PRO A 162 -9.64 -11.10 -12.31
N LYS A 163 -10.28 -11.74 -11.32
CA LYS A 163 -11.39 -11.14 -10.58
C LYS A 163 -10.84 -10.02 -9.69
N VAL A 164 -11.55 -8.89 -9.67
CA VAL A 164 -11.20 -7.73 -8.85
C VAL A 164 -12.11 -7.68 -7.63
N ARG A 165 -11.51 -7.58 -6.45
CA ARG A 165 -12.20 -7.30 -5.17
C ARG A 165 -11.60 -6.05 -4.55
N THR A 166 -12.40 -5.31 -3.81
CA THR A 166 -11.97 -4.03 -3.25
C THR A 166 -12.32 -3.92 -1.78
N ILE A 167 -11.48 -3.20 -1.05
CA ILE A 167 -11.81 -2.65 0.25
C ILE A 167 -11.53 -1.15 0.21
N SER A 168 -12.57 -0.37 0.51
CA SER A 168 -12.41 1.06 0.79
C SER A 168 -11.95 1.22 2.23
N LEU A 169 -10.84 1.93 2.41
CA LEU A 169 -10.25 2.17 3.73
C LEU A 169 -10.91 3.34 4.45
N ASP A 170 -11.66 4.15 3.71
CA ASP A 170 -12.37 5.33 4.21
C ASP A 170 -13.88 5.10 4.36
N GLN A 171 -14.33 3.85 4.25
CA GLN A 171 -15.74 3.52 4.52
C GLN A 171 -16.07 3.79 6.01
N LYS A 172 -17.26 4.35 6.27
CA LYS A 172 -17.69 4.75 7.62
C LYS A 172 -17.57 3.62 8.65
N SER A 173 -17.84 2.38 8.26
CA SER A 173 -17.77 1.19 9.12
C SER A 173 -16.36 0.88 9.64
N LEU A 174 -15.31 1.41 9.02
CA LEU A 174 -13.92 1.19 9.41
C LEU A 174 -13.31 2.37 10.20
N ILE A 175 -14.02 3.49 10.33
CA ILE A 175 -13.53 4.66 11.06
C ILE A 175 -13.34 4.29 12.54
N GLY A 176 -12.15 4.57 13.09
CA GLY A 176 -11.81 4.29 14.48
C GLY A 176 -11.63 2.81 14.81
N LYS A 177 -11.60 1.93 13.80
CA LYS A 177 -11.30 0.50 13.98
C LYS A 177 -9.79 0.27 13.88
N GLN A 178 -9.28 -0.68 14.67
CA GLN A 178 -7.85 -1.04 14.68
C GLN A 178 -7.61 -2.42 14.06
N PHE A 179 -8.65 -3.24 13.94
CA PHE A 179 -8.59 -4.51 13.24
C PHE A 179 -9.74 -4.65 12.27
N VAL A 180 -9.44 -5.21 11.09
CA VAL A 180 -10.41 -5.49 10.04
C VAL A 180 -10.12 -6.86 9.45
N LEU A 181 -11.16 -7.70 9.35
CA LEU A 181 -11.09 -8.96 8.62
C LEU A 181 -12.10 -8.92 7.47
N LYS A 182 -11.61 -9.11 6.24
CA LYS A 182 -12.44 -9.30 5.04
C LYS A 182 -12.33 -10.75 4.59
N ASN A 183 -13.45 -11.46 4.53
CA ASN A 183 -13.47 -12.81 3.97
C ASN A 183 -13.75 -12.77 2.47
N LEU A 184 -12.76 -12.97 1.62
CA LEU A 184 -12.92 -13.14 0.17
C LEU A 184 -12.94 -14.62 -0.25
N SER A 185 -12.72 -15.54 0.69
CA SER A 185 -12.80 -16.98 0.42
C SER A 185 -14.26 -17.41 0.24
N ARG A 186 -14.48 -18.54 -0.44
CA ARG A 186 -15.80 -19.15 -0.57
C ARG A 186 -16.29 -19.86 0.70
N PHE A 187 -15.44 -19.96 1.72
CA PHE A 187 -15.76 -20.67 2.95
C PHE A 187 -16.28 -19.70 4.01
N THR A 188 -17.27 -20.13 4.78
CA THR A 188 -17.59 -19.50 6.06
C THR A 188 -16.47 -19.76 7.06
N VAL A 189 -16.01 -18.71 7.73
CA VAL A 189 -14.88 -18.77 8.67
C VAL A 189 -15.37 -18.41 10.06
N LEU A 190 -15.03 -19.25 11.04
CA LEU A 190 -15.21 -18.90 12.45
C LEU A 190 -13.99 -18.11 12.89
N HIS A 191 -14.19 -16.87 13.33
CA HIS A 191 -13.13 -16.00 13.82
C HIS A 191 -13.34 -15.70 15.30
N ALA A 192 -12.30 -15.96 16.10
CA ALA A 192 -12.26 -15.62 17.51
C ALA A 192 -11.42 -14.36 17.73
N PHE A 193 -11.95 -13.44 18.54
CA PHE A 193 -11.31 -12.22 19.00
C PHE A 193 -11.58 -12.07 20.50
N GLY A 194 -10.56 -12.28 21.35
CA GLY A 194 -10.79 -12.41 22.79
C GLY A 194 -11.76 -13.55 23.08
N ASP A 195 -12.80 -13.29 23.88
CA ASP A 195 -13.84 -14.27 24.23
C ASP A 195 -14.97 -14.37 23.20
N ASN A 196 -14.94 -13.53 22.16
CA ASN A 196 -16.00 -13.47 21.15
C ASN A 196 -15.66 -14.33 19.93
N VAL A 197 -16.60 -15.18 19.53
CA VAL A 197 -16.51 -15.96 18.29
C VAL A 197 -17.60 -15.54 17.32
N VAL A 198 -17.20 -15.20 16.09
CA VAL A 198 -18.11 -14.72 15.04
C VAL A 198 -17.97 -15.58 13.78
N SER A 199 -19.12 -15.93 13.19
CA SER A 199 -19.17 -16.54 11.87
C SER A 199 -19.09 -15.48 10.76
N VAL A 200 -18.06 -15.56 9.94
CA VAL A 200 -17.74 -14.62 8.87
C VAL A 200 -18.02 -15.30 7.53
N ALA A 201 -19.22 -15.07 7.00
CA ALA A 201 -19.64 -15.57 5.70
C ALA A 201 -18.74 -15.03 4.55
N PRO A 202 -18.73 -15.70 3.38
CA PRO A 202 -18.07 -15.19 2.18
C PRO A 202 -18.47 -13.74 1.89
N THR A 203 -17.51 -12.93 1.45
CA THR A 203 -17.60 -11.49 1.20
C THR A 203 -17.89 -10.61 2.43
N LYS A 204 -18.14 -11.17 3.61
CA LYS A 204 -18.42 -10.39 4.83
C LYS A 204 -17.15 -9.70 5.34
N ILE A 205 -17.35 -8.54 5.94
CA ILE A 205 -16.32 -7.77 6.65
C ILE A 205 -16.72 -7.67 8.12
N ILE A 206 -15.75 -7.83 9.01
CA ILE A 206 -15.90 -7.56 10.43
C ILE A 206 -14.77 -6.65 10.87
N SER A 207 -14.99 -5.90 11.96
CA SER A 207 -13.99 -4.97 12.47
C SER A 207 -14.12 -4.82 13.98
N TYR A 208 -12.98 -4.59 14.62
CA TYR A 208 -12.89 -4.39 16.07
C TYR A 208 -12.21 -3.07 16.38
N LYS A 209 -12.64 -2.47 17.49
CA LYS A 209 -11.96 -1.37 18.15
C LYS A 209 -11.37 -1.94 19.43
N SER A 210 -10.11 -1.62 19.72
CA SER A 210 -9.50 -1.92 21.01
C SER A 210 -10.16 -1.06 22.09
N VAL A 211 -10.39 -1.68 23.23
CA VAL A 211 -10.87 -0.97 24.44
C VAL A 211 -9.66 -0.52 25.28
N LYS A 212 -8.50 -1.15 25.12
CA LYS A 212 -7.29 -0.89 25.92
C LYS A 212 -6.02 -0.93 25.05
N THR A 213 -5.31 0.20 24.99
CA THR A 213 -4.04 0.33 24.26
C THR A 213 -2.95 -0.54 24.90
N GLY A 214 -2.13 -1.24 24.11
CA GLY A 214 -1.00 -2.04 24.61
C GLY A 214 -1.31 -3.49 24.98
N GLU A 215 -2.58 -3.90 25.05
CA GLU A 215 -2.96 -5.29 25.30
C GLU A 215 -2.73 -6.20 24.08
N LEU A 216 -2.34 -7.44 24.34
CA LEU A 216 -2.24 -8.51 23.34
C LEU A 216 -3.59 -9.21 23.19
N TYR A 217 -4.26 -9.00 22.06
CA TYR A 217 -5.50 -9.69 21.70
C TYR A 217 -5.19 -10.99 20.98
N ARG A 218 -5.69 -12.12 21.51
CA ARG A 218 -5.61 -13.41 20.83
C ARG A 218 -6.64 -13.46 19.70
N LEU A 219 -6.15 -13.86 18.52
CA LEU A 219 -6.91 -14.04 17.29
C LEU A 219 -6.75 -15.46 16.80
N ALA A 220 -7.88 -16.12 16.55
CA ALA A 220 -7.88 -17.39 15.85
C ALA A 220 -8.91 -17.37 14.73
N ALA A 221 -8.65 -18.15 13.68
CA ALA A 221 -9.66 -18.41 12.67
C ALA A 221 -9.56 -19.83 12.15
N GLN A 222 -10.70 -20.43 11.86
CA GLN A 222 -10.80 -21.77 11.30
C GLN A 222 -11.90 -21.88 10.24
N TYR A 223 -11.78 -22.86 9.36
CA TYR A 223 -12.81 -23.19 8.38
C TYR A 223 -12.96 -24.70 8.19
N GLY A 224 -14.14 -25.10 7.70
CA GLY A 224 -14.47 -26.47 7.32
C GLY A 224 -14.77 -27.41 8.50
N THR A 225 -15.12 -28.65 8.16
CA THR A 225 -15.66 -29.67 9.07
C THR A 225 -14.68 -30.19 10.12
N ARG A 226 -13.37 -30.08 9.88
CA ARG A 226 -12.30 -30.56 10.79
C ARG A 226 -11.62 -29.46 11.61
N LYS A 227 -12.21 -28.27 11.75
CA LYS A 227 -11.60 -27.14 12.49
C LYS A 227 -10.18 -26.78 11.98
N LYS A 228 -9.98 -26.70 10.66
CA LYS A 228 -8.64 -26.36 10.12
C LYS A 228 -8.29 -24.91 10.47
N ILE A 229 -7.28 -24.74 11.30
CA ILE A 229 -6.78 -23.43 11.73
C ILE A 229 -6.14 -22.69 10.53
N ILE A 230 -6.67 -21.50 10.23
CA ILE A 230 -6.12 -20.55 9.26
C ILE A 230 -4.97 -19.78 9.92
N TYR A 231 -5.22 -19.27 11.12
CA TYR A 231 -4.23 -18.62 11.97
C TYR A 231 -4.62 -18.76 13.44
N ASN A 232 -3.62 -18.73 14.30
CA ASN A 232 -3.72 -18.57 15.74
C ASN A 232 -2.54 -17.68 16.14
N THR A 233 -2.81 -16.46 16.57
CA THR A 233 -1.78 -15.42 16.82
C THR A 233 -2.27 -14.44 17.87
N ALA A 234 -1.36 -13.69 18.48
CA ALA A 234 -1.71 -12.50 19.25
C ALA A 234 -1.34 -11.23 18.46
N VAL A 235 -2.08 -10.15 18.64
CA VAL A 235 -1.79 -8.84 18.04
C VAL A 235 -1.94 -7.74 19.07
N ARG A 236 -1.06 -6.73 19.02
CA ARG A 236 -1.26 -5.48 19.76
C ARG A 236 -2.08 -4.53 18.91
N LEU A 237 -3.20 -4.06 19.45
CA LEU A 237 -4.04 -3.09 18.79
C LEU A 237 -3.77 -1.71 19.41
N ASP A 238 -2.68 -1.10 18.98
CA ASP A 238 -2.27 0.20 19.50
C ASP A 238 -3.14 1.31 18.90
N GLY A 239 -3.45 2.33 19.71
CA GLY A 239 -4.25 3.49 19.31
C GLY A 239 -3.57 4.41 18.29
N ASN A 240 -2.28 4.19 18.03
CA ASN A 240 -1.38 5.13 17.33
C ASN A 240 -1.53 5.09 15.81
N GLY A 241 -2.76 4.97 15.31
CA GLY A 241 -3.04 5.34 13.92
C GLY A 241 -2.68 4.28 12.89
N HIS A 242 -2.81 2.99 13.19
CA HIS A 242 -2.77 1.94 12.17
C HIS A 242 -3.97 0.99 12.27
N VAL A 243 -4.41 0.48 11.13
CA VAL A 243 -5.42 -0.58 11.02
C VAL A 243 -4.74 -1.85 10.57
N GLN A 244 -4.86 -2.92 11.35
CA GLN A 244 -4.47 -4.25 10.93
C GLN A 244 -5.55 -4.84 10.02
N LEU A 245 -5.20 -5.04 8.75
CA LEU A 245 -6.09 -5.64 7.76
C LEU A 245 -5.70 -7.10 7.51
N TYR A 246 -6.65 -7.99 7.76
CA TYR A 246 -6.59 -9.40 7.41
C TYR A 246 -7.57 -9.66 6.26
N VAL A 247 -7.10 -10.34 5.22
CA VAL A 247 -7.94 -10.73 4.09
C VAL A 247 -7.82 -12.23 3.88
N LEU A 248 -8.95 -12.93 3.96
CA LEU A 248 -9.02 -14.37 3.71
C LEU A 248 -9.32 -14.59 2.25
N TYR A 249 -8.65 -15.55 1.61
CA TYR A 249 -8.83 -15.81 0.19
C TYR A 249 -8.72 -17.31 -0.11
N ASP A 250 -9.29 -17.75 -1.23
CA ASP A 250 -9.23 -19.14 -1.65
C ASP A 250 -7.82 -19.53 -2.10
N THR A 251 -7.34 -20.67 -1.59
CA THR A 251 -6.10 -21.31 -2.04
C THR A 251 -6.46 -22.60 -2.78
N ASN A 252 -6.83 -22.47 -4.07
CA ASN A 252 -7.13 -23.61 -4.94
C ASN A 252 -6.24 -23.59 -6.20
N PRO A 253 -5.30 -24.54 -6.39
CA PRO A 253 -5.05 -25.71 -5.54
C PRO A 253 -4.56 -25.33 -4.13
N LYS A 254 -4.73 -26.25 -3.16
CA LYS A 254 -4.29 -26.04 -1.78
C LYS A 254 -2.81 -25.63 -1.78
N THR A 255 -2.47 -24.54 -1.11
CA THR A 255 -1.06 -24.15 -0.91
C THR A 255 -0.35 -25.13 0.01
N ASN A 256 0.97 -24.94 0.16
CA ASN A 256 1.75 -25.54 1.24
C ASN A 256 0.97 -25.54 2.57
N SER A 257 1.04 -26.66 3.31
CA SER A 257 0.24 -26.98 4.50
C SER A 257 -1.23 -27.39 4.25
N SER A 258 -1.62 -27.71 3.00
CA SER A 258 -2.93 -28.33 2.68
C SER A 258 -4.15 -27.49 3.11
N ARG A 259 -3.99 -26.17 3.11
CA ARG A 259 -5.04 -25.18 3.42
C ARG A 259 -5.75 -24.74 2.14
N SER A 260 -7.05 -24.56 2.25
CA SER A 260 -7.98 -24.09 1.21
C SER A 260 -8.35 -22.61 1.40
N VAL A 261 -8.01 -22.04 2.56
CA VAL A 261 -8.13 -20.62 2.88
C VAL A 261 -6.76 -20.09 3.27
N GLY A 262 -6.27 -19.12 2.52
CA GLY A 262 -5.08 -18.33 2.81
C GLY A 262 -5.43 -17.06 3.61
N VAL A 263 -4.42 -16.48 4.25
CA VAL A 263 -4.54 -15.19 4.95
C VAL A 263 -3.49 -14.23 4.44
N PHE A 264 -3.95 -13.09 3.95
CA PHE A 264 -3.14 -11.92 3.66
C PHE A 264 -3.22 -10.96 4.85
N ARG A 265 -2.08 -10.39 5.23
CA ARG A 265 -1.98 -9.47 6.37
C ARG A 265 -1.24 -8.23 5.95
N THR A 266 -1.75 -7.06 6.32
CA THR A 266 -1.04 -5.79 6.14
C THR A 266 -1.44 -4.82 7.24
N MET A 267 -0.58 -3.84 7.49
CA MET A 267 -0.92 -2.67 8.28
C MET A 267 -1.23 -1.50 7.35
N ILE A 268 -2.23 -0.72 7.72
CA ILE A 268 -2.69 0.42 6.95
C ILE A 268 -2.55 1.65 7.84
N PRO A 269 -1.80 2.69 7.44
CA PRO A 269 -1.78 3.93 8.19
C PRO A 269 -3.19 4.56 8.20
N VAL A 270 -3.64 4.95 9.38
CA VAL A 270 -4.81 5.81 9.55
C VAL A 270 -4.48 7.15 8.89
N ARG A 271 -5.51 7.82 8.38
CA ARG A 271 -5.36 9.09 7.68
C ARG A 271 -4.66 10.06 8.64
N GLU A 272 -3.55 10.66 8.21
CA GLU A 272 -3.01 11.84 8.87
C GLU A 272 -4.12 12.88 8.92
N LYS A 273 -4.38 13.46 10.10
CA LYS A 273 -5.30 14.60 10.20
C LYS A 273 -4.75 15.65 9.25
N ILE A 274 -5.52 16.02 8.23
CA ILE A 274 -5.19 17.18 7.40
C ILE A 274 -5.16 18.35 8.38
N GLN A 275 -3.97 18.88 8.68
CA GLN A 275 -3.87 20.12 9.43
C GLN A 275 -4.62 21.17 8.60
N PRO A 276 -5.62 21.85 9.16
CA PRO A 276 -6.20 22.99 8.48
C PRO A 276 -5.06 23.96 8.14
N PRO A 277 -5.10 24.64 6.99
CA PRO A 277 -4.12 25.66 6.68
C PRO A 277 -4.03 26.62 7.87
N PRO A 278 -2.83 27.10 8.23
CA PRO A 278 -2.70 28.08 9.29
C PRO A 278 -3.66 29.21 8.98
N VAL A 279 -4.58 29.47 9.92
CA VAL A 279 -5.48 30.61 9.84
C VAL A 279 -4.58 31.83 9.74
N ALA A 280 -4.63 32.52 8.61
CA ALA A 280 -3.97 33.81 8.48
C ALA A 280 -4.62 34.70 9.54
N ASN A 281 -3.86 35.01 10.60
CA ASN A 281 -4.31 35.99 11.57
C ASN A 281 -4.45 37.33 10.84
N PRO A 282 -5.57 38.05 11.04
CA PRO A 282 -5.78 39.37 10.45
C PRO A 282 -4.75 40.40 10.91
#